data_AF-A0A510Y3M5-F1
#
_entry.id   AF-A0A510Y3M5-F1
#
_cell.length_a   1.000
_cell.length_b   1.000
_cell.length_c   1.000
_cell.angle_alpha   90.00
_cell.angle_beta   90.00
_cell.angle_gamma   90.00
#
_symmetry.space_group_name_H-M   'P 1'
#
loop_
_entity.id
_entity.type
_entity.pdbx_description
1 polymer ?
#
loop_
_entity_poly.entity_id
_entity_poly.type
_entity_poly.pdbx_seq_one_letter_code
_entity_poly.pdbx_strand_id
1 'polypeptide(L)'
;MKQLSARTIQTQLSGEDIFIDVGLLRWLNEQSGSVARDNWLLEACLFFLIRIRVHERIRLDEDGHIHRRFWKVMEKSLRLERHGKHTKTKNIFIYCFLEQMAMQKQWIQKDGKHAFITRRGDDYLKENREKQLNELLGYLWPKS
;
A
#
# COMPACT_ATOMS: atom_id res chain seq x y z
N MET A 1 -11.97 -1.21 -23.27
CA MET A 1 -12.39 -1.75 -21.94
C MET A 1 -11.38 -2.80 -21.51
N LYS A 2 -10.63 -2.59 -20.43
CA LYS A 2 -9.74 -3.63 -19.89
C LYS A 2 -10.62 -4.67 -19.16
N GLN A 3 -10.47 -5.94 -19.49
CA GLN A 3 -11.11 -7.02 -18.74
C GLN A 3 -10.61 -6.98 -17.30
N LEU A 4 -11.53 -6.77 -16.36
CA LEU A 4 -11.27 -6.95 -14.94
C LEU A 4 -11.06 -8.44 -14.69
N SER A 5 -9.96 -8.79 -14.03
CA SER A 5 -9.72 -10.16 -13.60
C SER A 5 -10.75 -10.53 -12.53
N ALA A 6 -11.18 -11.79 -12.47
CA ALA A 6 -12.17 -12.33 -11.53
C ALA A 6 -11.84 -12.19 -10.02
N ARG A 7 -10.82 -11.40 -9.67
CA ARG A 7 -10.29 -11.19 -8.31
C ARG A 7 -10.54 -9.78 -7.75
N THR A 8 -11.16 -8.91 -8.53
CA THR A 8 -11.36 -7.51 -8.18
C THR A 8 -12.85 -7.23 -8.04
N ILE A 9 -13.28 -6.70 -6.88
CA ILE A 9 -14.63 -6.17 -6.75
C ILE A 9 -14.60 -4.73 -7.26
N GLN A 10 -15.48 -4.44 -8.21
CA GLN A 10 -15.83 -3.07 -8.57
C GLN A 10 -16.93 -2.63 -7.61
N THR A 11 -16.65 -1.65 -6.75
CA THR A 11 -17.68 -1.00 -5.95
C THR A 11 -17.99 0.36 -6.57
N GLN A 12 -19.26 0.63 -6.84
CA GLN A 12 -19.72 1.97 -7.18
C GLN A 12 -20.07 2.69 -5.87
N LEU A 13 -19.18 3.56 -5.41
CA LEU A 13 -19.46 4.51 -4.35
C LEU A 13 -18.99 5.88 -4.85
N SER A 14 -19.91 6.85 -4.91
CA SER A 14 -19.67 8.25 -5.31
C SER A 14 -19.22 8.56 -6.76
N GLY A 15 -19.29 7.60 -7.69
CA GLY A 15 -18.96 7.84 -9.11
C GLY A 15 -17.48 7.66 -9.48
N GLU A 16 -16.63 7.26 -8.53
CA GLU A 16 -15.29 6.76 -8.80
C GLU A 16 -15.25 5.23 -8.63
N ASP A 17 -14.80 4.51 -9.66
CA ASP A 17 -14.61 3.06 -9.58
C ASP A 17 -13.40 2.76 -8.68
N ILE A 18 -13.65 2.24 -7.47
CA ILE A 18 -12.60 1.76 -6.58
C ILE A 18 -12.52 0.24 -6.72
N PHE A 19 -11.33 -0.21 -7.12
CA PHE A 19 -11.02 -1.61 -7.35
C PHE A 19 -10.32 -2.19 -6.12
N ILE A 20 -11.09 -2.84 -5.25
CA ILE A 20 -10.53 -3.52 -4.09
C ILE A 20 -10.37 -5.02 -4.42
N ASP A 21 -9.15 -5.53 -4.28
CA ASP A 21 -8.85 -6.95 -4.45
C ASP A 21 -9.54 -7.78 -3.34
N VAL A 22 -10.27 -8.83 -3.73
CA VAL A 22 -11.00 -9.69 -2.78
C VAL A 22 -10.04 -10.40 -1.83
N GLY A 23 -8.86 -10.76 -2.32
CA GLY A 23 -7.80 -11.35 -1.52
C GLY A 23 -7.26 -10.40 -0.46
N LEU A 24 -7.16 -9.10 -0.77
CA LEU A 24 -6.82 -8.06 0.20
C LEU A 24 -7.90 -7.94 1.30
N LEU A 25 -9.19 -7.85 0.95
CA LEU A 25 -10.26 -7.74 1.95
C LEU A 25 -10.33 -8.97 2.85
N ARG A 26 -10.20 -10.16 2.26
CA ARG A 26 -10.15 -11.41 3.01
C ARG A 26 -8.95 -11.44 3.95
N TRP A 27 -7.77 -11.07 3.45
CA TRP A 27 -6.55 -11.02 4.26
C TRP A 27 -6.70 -10.00 5.41
N LEU A 28 -7.24 -8.80 5.15
CA LEU A 28 -7.52 -7.80 6.21
C LEU A 28 -8.49 -8.33 7.27
N ASN A 29 -9.54 -9.04 6.86
CA ASN A 29 -10.50 -9.67 7.78
C ASN A 29 -9.87 -10.82 8.59
N GLU A 30 -8.97 -11.60 8.01
CA GLU A 30 -8.20 -12.62 8.74
C GLU A 30 -7.26 -11.98 9.79
N GLN A 31 -6.93 -10.69 9.63
CA GLN A 31 -6.13 -9.92 10.57
C GLN A 31 -6.94 -9.15 11.64
N SER A 32 -8.27 -9.21 11.70
CA SER A 32 -9.06 -8.33 12.60
C SER A 32 -9.32 -8.86 14.02
N GLY A 33 -8.86 -10.07 14.36
CA GLY A 33 -9.22 -10.77 15.60
C GLY A 33 -8.54 -10.34 16.92
N SER A 34 -7.78 -9.25 17.00
CA SER A 34 -7.24 -8.77 18.29
C SER A 34 -7.01 -7.27 18.32
N VAL A 35 -7.61 -6.62 19.33
CA VAL A 35 -7.76 -5.18 19.63
C VAL A 35 -6.45 -4.35 19.67
N ALA A 36 -5.27 -4.95 19.49
CA ALA A 36 -3.98 -4.26 19.43
C ALA A 36 -3.54 -3.82 18.00
N ARG A 37 -4.44 -3.88 17.01
CA ARG A 37 -4.08 -3.85 15.58
C ARG A 37 -4.45 -2.57 14.81
N ASP A 38 -5.19 -1.63 15.38
CA ASP A 38 -5.72 -0.50 14.59
C ASP A 38 -4.64 0.45 14.04
N ASN A 39 -3.40 0.35 14.52
CA ASN A 39 -2.27 1.14 14.02
C ASN A 39 -1.28 0.41 13.11
N TRP A 40 -1.32 -0.92 12.98
CA TRP A 40 -0.24 -1.62 12.25
C TRP A 40 -0.22 -1.23 10.77
N LEU A 41 -1.39 -0.99 10.17
CA LEU A 41 -1.50 -0.59 8.77
C LEU A 41 -0.97 0.83 8.55
N LEU A 42 -1.27 1.74 9.49
CA LEU A 42 -0.73 3.09 9.49
C LEU A 42 0.79 3.05 9.64
N GLU A 43 1.32 2.27 10.59
CA GLU A 43 2.76 2.11 10.78
C GLU A 43 3.43 1.50 9.54
N ALA A 44 2.78 0.55 8.84
CA ALA A 44 3.26 0.02 7.57
C ALA A 44 3.29 1.08 6.46
N CYS A 45 2.24 1.89 6.34
CA CYS A 45 2.15 3.00 5.40
C CYS A 45 3.22 4.07 5.67
N LEU A 46 3.37 4.50 6.93
CA LEU A 46 4.36 5.50 7.32
C LEU A 46 5.78 4.99 7.09
N PHE A 47 6.07 3.75 7.50
CA PHE A 47 7.37 3.14 7.25
C PHE A 47 7.70 3.10 5.76
N PHE A 48 6.72 2.69 4.96
CA PHE A 48 6.82 2.63 3.50
C PHE A 48 7.19 4.00 2.90
N LEU A 49 6.42 5.04 3.20
CA LEU A 49 6.60 6.38 2.66
C LEU A 49 7.87 7.06 3.19
N ILE A 50 8.14 6.98 4.49
CA ILE A 50 9.36 7.54 5.10
C ILE A 50 10.60 6.94 4.46
N ARG A 51 10.59 5.63 4.21
CA ARG A 51 11.74 4.99 3.58
C ARG A 51 11.93 5.40 2.12
N ILE A 52 10.85 5.56 1.36
CA ILE A 52 10.95 6.11 0.00
C ILE A 52 11.53 7.52 0.04
N ARG A 53 11.06 8.37 0.97
CA ARG A 53 11.59 9.73 1.18
C ARG A 53 13.10 9.73 1.48
N VAL A 54 13.54 8.89 2.42
CA VAL A 54 14.94 8.84 2.87
C VAL A 54 15.89 8.36 1.78
N HIS A 55 15.48 7.41 0.94
CA HIS A 55 16.33 6.88 -0.11
C HIS A 55 16.20 7.61 -1.45
N GLU A 56 15.22 8.51 -1.57
CA GLU A 56 14.85 9.33 -2.74
C GLU A 56 14.43 8.53 -3.99
N ARG A 57 15.06 7.39 -4.26
CA ARG A 57 14.81 6.51 -5.41
C ARG A 57 14.83 5.05 -4.96
N ILE A 58 13.66 4.42 -4.99
CA ILE A 58 13.50 2.99 -4.72
C ILE A 58 13.37 2.23 -6.04
N ARG A 59 14.27 1.29 -6.29
CA ARG A 59 14.27 0.46 -7.49
C ARG A 59 12.96 -0.34 -7.64
N LEU A 60 12.47 -0.41 -8.88
CA LEU A 60 11.38 -1.28 -9.31
C LEU A 60 11.90 -2.65 -9.77
N ASP A 61 11.05 -3.67 -9.69
CA ASP A 61 11.26 -4.97 -10.33
C ASP A 61 10.78 -4.98 -11.78
N GLU A 62 10.95 -6.12 -12.46
CA GLU A 62 10.61 -6.31 -13.87
C GLU A 62 9.11 -6.13 -14.15
N ASP A 63 8.26 -6.34 -13.14
CA ASP A 63 6.81 -6.16 -13.22
C ASP A 63 6.41 -4.70 -12.88
N GLY A 64 7.36 -3.79 -12.64
CA GLY A 64 7.11 -2.39 -12.30
C GLY A 64 6.68 -2.14 -10.86
N HIS A 65 6.84 -3.14 -9.97
CA HIS A 65 6.55 -3.02 -8.55
C HIS A 65 7.79 -2.65 -7.75
N ILE A 66 7.63 -2.11 -6.54
CA ILE A 66 8.76 -1.87 -5.66
C ILE A 66 9.50 -3.17 -5.37
N HIS A 67 10.82 -3.16 -5.59
CA HIS A 67 11.63 -4.38 -5.57
C HIS A 67 11.60 -5.08 -4.20
N ARG A 68 11.52 -6.43 -4.20
CA ARG A 68 11.43 -7.29 -2.99
C ARG A 68 12.41 -6.95 -1.87
N ARG A 69 13.62 -6.50 -2.20
CA ARG A 69 14.65 -6.08 -1.22
C ARG A 69 14.15 -4.98 -0.30
N PHE A 70 13.39 -4.01 -0.82
CA PHE A 70 12.78 -2.96 -0.01
C PHE A 70 11.84 -3.56 1.04
N TRP A 71 10.93 -4.44 0.59
CA TRP A 71 9.89 -5.02 1.43
C TRP A 71 10.43 -5.95 2.52
N LYS A 72 11.50 -6.71 2.23
CA LYS A 72 12.15 -7.56 3.25
C LYS A 72 12.61 -6.79 4.47
N VAL A 73 13.05 -5.55 4.25
CA VAL A 73 13.49 -4.70 5.36
C VAL A 73 12.27 -4.18 6.14
N MET A 74 11.14 -3.93 5.48
CA MET A 74 9.87 -3.62 6.16
C MET A 74 9.34 -4.80 6.99
N GLU A 75 9.31 -6.01 6.43
CA GLU A 75 8.92 -7.24 7.15
C GLU A 75 9.73 -7.40 8.44
N LYS A 76 11.06 -7.20 8.34
CA LYS A 76 11.96 -7.28 9.49
C LYS A 76 11.67 -6.19 10.53
N SER A 77 11.50 -4.94 10.10
CA SER A 77 11.30 -3.79 11.00
C SER A 77 9.95 -3.84 11.73
N LEU A 78 8.89 -4.26 11.04
CA LEU A 78 7.53 -4.28 11.58
C LEU A 78 7.10 -5.65 12.11
N ARG A 79 8.01 -6.63 12.12
CA ARG A 79 7.75 -8.02 12.52
C ARG A 79 6.55 -8.64 11.79
N LEU A 80 6.35 -8.25 10.53
CA LEU A 80 5.32 -8.82 9.67
C LEU A 80 5.69 -10.26 9.27
N GLU A 81 4.69 -11.00 8.79
CA GLU A 81 4.91 -12.31 8.19
C GLU A 81 6.00 -12.23 7.10
N ARG A 82 6.92 -13.18 7.13
CA ARG A 82 8.04 -13.22 6.19
C ARG A 82 7.64 -14.08 5.00
N HIS A 83 7.45 -13.45 3.85
CA HIS A 83 7.17 -14.22 2.64
C HIS A 83 8.46 -14.87 2.10
N GLY A 84 8.31 -16.03 1.45
CA GLY A 84 9.41 -16.81 0.90
C GLY A 84 10.35 -16.00 0.00
N LYS A 85 11.62 -16.45 -0.08
CA LYS A 85 12.67 -15.78 -0.86
C LYS A 85 12.31 -15.60 -2.35
N HIS A 86 11.51 -16.53 -2.88
CA HIS A 86 11.12 -16.60 -4.30
C HIS A 86 9.73 -16.02 -4.59
N THR A 87 9.01 -15.54 -3.57
CA THR A 87 7.69 -14.95 -3.77
C THR A 87 7.83 -13.60 -4.48
N LYS A 88 7.23 -13.48 -5.66
CA LYS A 88 7.20 -12.24 -6.45
C LYS A 88 6.38 -11.17 -5.71
N THR A 89 6.80 -9.90 -5.80
CA THR A 89 6.14 -8.76 -5.14
C THR A 89 4.65 -8.70 -5.46
N LYS A 90 4.28 -8.87 -6.74
CA LYS A 90 2.90 -8.86 -7.22
C LYS A 90 1.98 -9.91 -6.61
N ASN A 91 2.55 -10.94 -5.97
CA ASN A 91 1.79 -12.01 -5.31
C ASN A 91 1.62 -11.76 -3.81
N ILE A 92 2.10 -10.64 -3.28
CA ILE A 92 2.03 -10.30 -1.86
C ILE A 92 1.07 -9.13 -1.69
N PHE A 93 -0.13 -9.44 -1.15
CA PHE A 93 -1.26 -8.51 -1.10
C PHE A 93 -0.93 -7.19 -0.41
N ILE A 94 -0.27 -7.23 0.75
CA ILE A 94 0.06 -6.01 1.50
C ILE A 94 1.00 -5.07 0.74
N TYR A 95 1.90 -5.61 -0.10
CA TYR A 95 2.82 -4.77 -0.89
C TYR A 95 2.09 -4.09 -2.03
N CYS A 96 1.30 -4.87 -2.74
CA CYS A 96 0.47 -4.36 -3.83
C CYS A 96 -0.50 -3.31 -3.31
N PHE A 97 -1.12 -3.56 -2.15
CA PHE A 97 -2.00 -2.60 -1.49
C PHE A 97 -1.31 -1.28 -1.16
N LEU A 98 -0.20 -1.31 -0.41
CA LEU A 98 0.49 -0.08 0.00
C LEU A 98 0.97 0.73 -1.21
N GLU A 99 1.47 0.03 -2.22
CA GLU A 99 1.94 0.64 -3.46
C GLU A 99 0.80 1.24 -4.29
N GLN A 100 -0.30 0.51 -4.51
CA GLN A 100 -1.46 0.99 -5.26
C GLN A 100 -2.11 2.19 -4.58
N MET A 101 -2.32 2.10 -3.27
CA MET A 101 -2.87 3.19 -2.47
C MET A 101 -2.00 4.44 -2.59
N ALA A 102 -0.69 4.32 -2.38
CA ALA A 102 0.20 5.46 -2.48
C ALA A 102 0.28 6.06 -3.88
N MET A 103 0.13 5.24 -4.93
CA MET A 103 -0.01 5.74 -6.30
C MET A 103 -1.34 6.47 -6.53
N GLN A 104 -2.47 5.91 -6.07
CA GLN A 104 -3.80 6.52 -6.24
C GLN A 104 -3.92 7.83 -5.47
N LYS A 105 -3.38 7.90 -4.25
CA LYS A 105 -3.30 9.13 -3.46
C LYS A 105 -2.20 10.08 -3.94
N GLN A 106 -1.46 9.70 -4.99
CA GLN A 106 -0.34 10.45 -5.56
C GLN A 106 0.75 10.78 -4.52
N TRP A 107 0.92 9.96 -3.49
CA TRP A 107 2.01 10.10 -2.51
C TRP A 107 3.36 9.68 -3.08
N ILE A 108 3.34 8.79 -4.07
CA ILE A 108 4.53 8.37 -4.82
C ILE A 108 4.28 8.48 -6.32
N GLN A 109 5.36 8.60 -7.09
CA GLN A 109 5.32 8.39 -8.54
C GLN A 109 6.43 7.44 -8.99
N LYS A 110 6.34 6.98 -10.24
CA LYS A 110 7.29 6.04 -10.85
C LYS A 110 7.77 6.57 -12.21
N ASP A 111 9.05 6.40 -12.50
CA ASP A 111 9.67 6.74 -13.80
C ASP A 111 9.97 5.50 -14.68
N GLY A 112 9.41 4.34 -14.32
CA GLY A 112 9.66 3.05 -14.98
C GLY A 112 10.86 2.27 -14.43
N LYS A 113 11.79 2.91 -13.70
CA LYS A 113 12.91 2.23 -13.03
C LYS A 113 12.90 2.41 -11.52
N HIS A 114 12.37 3.53 -11.04
CA HIS A 114 12.35 3.91 -9.65
C HIS A 114 10.96 4.42 -9.23
N ALA A 115 10.63 4.20 -7.96
CA ALA A 115 9.60 4.90 -7.23
C ALA A 115 10.21 5.98 -6.34
N PHE A 116 9.52 7.10 -6.20
CA PHE A 116 9.97 8.24 -5.41
C PHE A 116 8.79 9.00 -4.83
N ILE A 117 9.03 9.70 -3.73
CA ILE A 117 7.98 10.45 -3.02
C ILE A 117 7.65 11.72 -3.80
N THR A 118 6.38 12.10 -3.79
CA THR A 118 5.91 13.38 -4.35
C THR A 118 5.79 14.43 -3.24
N ARG A 119 5.56 15.69 -3.63
CA ARG A 119 5.18 16.74 -2.67
C ARG A 119 3.96 16.36 -1.82
N ARG A 120 2.94 15.74 -2.43
CA ARG A 120 1.73 15.31 -1.70
C ARG A 120 2.03 14.20 -0.70
N GLY A 121 2.95 13.30 -1.01
CA GLY A 121 3.44 12.30 -0.06
C GLY A 121 4.20 12.92 1.10
N ASP A 122 5.04 13.93 0.83
CA ASP A 122 5.74 14.68 1.87
C ASP A 122 4.80 15.47 2.77
N ASP A 123 3.74 16.06 2.21
CA ASP A 123 2.73 16.79 2.97
C ASP A 123 1.93 15.84 3.86
N TYR A 124 1.52 14.67 3.35
CA TYR A 124 0.89 13.60 4.14
C TYR A 124 1.76 13.15 5.33
N LEU A 125 3.08 13.01 5.12
CA LEU A 125 4.01 12.62 6.18
C LEU A 125 4.15 13.68 7.30
N LYS A 126 3.74 14.93 7.06
CA LYS A 126 3.75 16.02 8.06
C LYS A 126 2.42 16.18 8.79
N GLU A 127 1.35 15.56 8.30
CA GLU A 127 0.06 15.58 8.97
C GLU A 127 0.11 14.86 10.32
N ASN A 128 -0.85 15.17 11.19
CA ASN A 128 -1.00 14.44 12.44
C ASN A 128 -1.49 13.01 12.20
N ARG A 129 -1.25 12.12 13.17
CA ARG A 129 -1.61 10.70 13.05
C ARG A 129 -3.09 10.45 12.77
N GLU A 130 -3.99 11.25 13.35
CA GLU A 130 -5.43 11.09 13.15
C GLU A 130 -5.82 11.34 11.69
N LYS A 131 -5.32 12.44 11.09
CA LYS A 131 -5.53 12.72 9.68
C LYS A 131 -4.90 11.67 8.78
N GLN A 132 -3.69 11.21 9.11
CA GLN A 132 -3.02 10.16 8.35
C GLN A 132 -3.82 8.85 8.34
N LEU A 133 -4.39 8.48 9.49
CA LEU A 133 -5.27 7.33 9.63
C LEU A 133 -6.58 7.54 8.86
N ASN A 134 -7.21 8.71 8.97
CA ASN A 134 -8.45 9.00 8.27
C ASN A 134 -8.29 8.95 6.74
N GLU A 135 -7.20 9.46 6.19
CA GLU A 135 -6.91 9.35 4.75
C GLU A 135 -6.67 7.90 4.30
N LEU A 136 -5.97 7.12 5.13
CA LEU A 136 -5.73 5.69 4.92
C LEU A 136 -7.04 4.90 4.93
N LEU A 137 -7.88 5.13 5.94
CA LEU A 137 -9.18 4.48 6.07
C LEU A 137 -10.14 4.91 4.96
N GLY A 138 -10.09 6.17 4.52
CA GLY A 138 -10.91 6.65 3.39
C GLY A 138 -10.57 5.99 2.06
N TYR A 139 -9.42 5.34 1.92
CA TYR A 139 -9.13 4.47 0.77
C TYR A 139 -9.81 3.10 0.90
N LEU A 140 -9.85 2.55 2.12
CA LEU A 140 -10.44 1.24 2.38
C LEU A 140 -11.97 1.27 2.44
N TRP A 141 -12.51 2.33 3.05
CA TRP A 141 -13.94 2.62 3.21
C TRP A 141 -14.23 4.02 2.67
N PRO A 142 -14.30 4.19 1.34
CA PRO A 142 -14.77 5.44 0.75
C PRO A 142 -16.16 5.77 1.31
N LYS A 143 -16.36 7.02 1.75
CA LYS A 143 -17.66 7.48 2.25
C LYS A 143 -18.69 7.34 1.12
N SER A 144 -19.80 6.68 1.45
CA SER A 144 -20.97 6.48 0.60
C SER A 144 -21.63 7.79 0.21
#